data_AF-A0A7V4LBR9-F1
#
_entry.id   AF-A0A7V4LBR9-F1
#
_cell.length_a   1.000
_cell.length_b   1.000
_cell.length_c   1.000
_cell.angle_alpha   90.00
_cell.angle_beta   90.00
_cell.angle_gamma   90.00
#
_symmetry.space_group_name_H-M   'P 1'
#
loop_
_entity.id
_entity.type
_entity.pdbx_description
1 polymer ?
#
loop_
_entity_poly.entity_id
_entity_poly.type
_entity_poly.pdbx_seq_one_letter_code
_entity_poly.pdbx_strand_id
1 'polypeptide(L)'
;MRKVTWLLAALGLLLVGWMLHEVGWGVIWEHLVQVGWGWPLLLMPYALLNGLEAWAWGLLLVSPQGRPGRGRLFWLTLSGEAVNTFTPTAGVGGEAYRAARLAAGGTPWEEATASVVIHKGMKVLSMVLYICVGLALAPFLLPGAGPLMGMLTLGAALLGGGGLAFVLLQGREPCGRSLRLLEKIRLCPPSLKAKESHLAQLDA
;
A
#
# COMPACT_ATOMS: atom_id res chain seq x y z
N MET A 1 15.52 -3.24 20.47
CA MET A 1 14.39 -2.82 19.61
C MET A 1 13.77 -1.50 20.08
N ARG A 2 13.28 -1.37 21.33
CA ARG A 2 12.60 -0.14 21.82
C ARG A 2 13.40 1.18 21.65
N LYS A 3 14.71 1.16 21.90
CA LYS A 3 15.59 2.36 21.74
C LYS A 3 15.69 2.86 20.29
N VAL A 4 15.73 1.94 19.32
CA VAL A 4 15.79 2.28 17.88
C VAL A 4 14.49 2.92 17.43
N THR A 5 13.35 2.41 17.89
CA THR A 5 12.02 2.99 17.61
C THR A 5 11.93 4.43 18.13
N TRP A 6 12.40 4.70 19.35
CA TRP A 6 12.41 6.06 19.90
C TRP A 6 13.36 7.00 19.16
N LEU A 7 14.52 6.50 18.71
CA LEU A 7 15.45 7.29 17.89
C LEU A 7 14.85 7.64 16.53
N LEU A 8 14.23 6.67 15.84
CA LEU A 8 13.54 6.91 14.56
C LEU A 8 12.36 7.89 14.73
N ALA A 9 11.59 7.77 15.83
CA ALA A 9 10.51 8.69 16.13
C ALA A 9 11.03 10.12 16.39
N ALA A 10 12.09 10.26 17.17
CA ALA A 10 12.73 11.55 17.43
C ALA A 10 13.28 12.19 16.14
N LEU A 11 13.93 11.39 15.29
CA LEU A 11 14.41 11.84 13.98
C LEU A 11 13.25 12.30 13.08
N GLY A 12 12.16 11.54 13.03
CA GLY A 12 10.95 11.91 12.28
C GLY A 12 10.34 13.22 12.78
N LEU A 13 10.22 13.39 14.10
CA LEU A 13 9.75 14.65 14.71
C LEU A 13 10.67 15.83 14.41
N LEU A 14 11.99 15.61 14.43
CA LEU A 14 12.98 16.63 14.04
C LEU A 14 12.84 17.04 12.58
N LEU A 15 12.69 16.08 11.67
CA LEU A 15 12.47 16.31 10.25
C LEU A 15 11.18 17.10 10.01
N VAL A 16 10.07 16.70 10.66
CA VAL A 16 8.79 17.42 10.57
C VAL A 16 8.94 18.85 11.09
N GLY A 17 9.57 19.04 12.26
CA GLY A 17 9.82 20.37 12.82
C GLY A 17 10.67 21.25 11.92
N TRP A 18 11.72 20.67 11.32
CA TRP A 18 12.58 21.38 10.36
C TRP A 18 11.82 21.75 9.09
N MET A 19 11.02 20.85 8.52
CA MET A 19 10.19 21.15 7.34
C MET A 19 9.17 22.26 7.63
N LEU A 20 8.52 22.24 8.80
CA LEU A 20 7.57 23.28 9.19
C LEU A 20 8.26 24.64 9.39
N HIS A 21 9.50 24.64 9.87
CA HIS A 21 10.31 25.84 9.99
C HIS A 21 10.73 26.39 8.62
N GLU A 22 11.20 25.54 7.71
CA GLU A 22 11.59 25.92 6.33
C GLU A 22 10.41 26.46 5.52
N VAL A 23 9.23 25.83 5.63
CA VAL A 23 8.02 26.31 4.94
C VAL A 23 7.51 27.62 5.57
N GLY A 24 7.69 27.79 6.88
CA GLY A 24 7.25 28.96 7.64
C GLY A 24 5.78 28.86 8.05
N TRP A 25 5.52 29.05 9.35
CA TRP A 25 4.18 28.94 9.94
C TRP A 25 3.15 29.91 9.33
N GLY A 26 3.58 31.12 8.95
CA GLY A 26 2.70 32.12 8.31
C GLY A 26 2.15 31.64 6.97
N VAL A 27 3.00 31.03 6.14
CA VAL A 27 2.63 30.50 4.82
C VAL A 27 1.62 29.36 4.95
N ILE A 28 1.86 28.45 5.91
CA ILE A 28 0.92 27.35 6.21
C ILE A 28 -0.44 27.90 6.63
N TRP A 29 -0.46 28.90 7.51
CA TRP A 29 -1.69 29.52 7.97
C TRP A 29 -2.45 30.21 6.85
N GLU A 30 -1.77 30.99 6.01
CA GLU A 30 -2.37 31.65 4.86
C GLU A 30 -3.01 30.65 3.88
N HIS A 31 -2.33 29.55 3.56
CA HIS A 31 -2.90 28.51 2.70
C HIS A 31 -4.09 27.78 3.35
N LEU A 32 -4.06 27.52 4.65
CA LEU A 32 -5.19 26.94 5.37
C LEU A 32 -6.42 27.86 5.32
N VAL A 33 -6.22 29.17 5.50
CA VAL A 33 -7.30 30.16 5.40
C VAL A 33 -7.81 30.28 3.96
N GLN A 34 -6.93 30.21 2.95
CA GLN A 34 -7.31 30.23 1.53
C GLN A 34 -8.18 29.04 1.14
N VAL A 35 -7.88 27.83 1.65
CA VAL A 35 -8.72 26.64 1.42
C VAL A 35 -10.09 26.83 2.09
N GLY A 36 -10.13 27.43 3.29
CA GLY A 36 -11.35 27.80 3.99
C GLY A 36 -12.37 26.65 4.08
N TRP A 37 -13.63 26.95 3.78
CA TRP A 37 -14.73 25.96 3.76
C TRP A 37 -14.65 24.95 2.60
N GLY A 38 -13.68 25.08 1.68
CA GLY A 38 -13.47 24.17 0.57
C GLY A 38 -12.79 22.85 0.96
N TRP A 39 -12.36 22.67 2.21
CA TRP A 39 -11.67 21.45 2.67
C TRP A 39 -12.42 20.13 2.40
N PRO A 40 -13.77 20.03 2.42
CA PRO A 40 -14.44 18.77 2.10
C PRO A 40 -14.24 18.37 0.65
N LEU A 41 -14.05 19.35 -0.25
CA LEU A 41 -13.77 19.09 -1.67
C LEU A 41 -12.40 18.42 -1.84
N LEU A 42 -11.43 18.68 -0.97
CA LEU A 42 -10.14 17.99 -0.96
C LEU A 42 -10.29 16.51 -0.55
N LEU A 43 -11.25 16.19 0.32
CA LEU A 43 -11.52 14.82 0.73
C LEU A 43 -12.34 14.04 -0.29
N MET A 44 -13.08 14.72 -1.16
CA MET A 44 -13.99 14.08 -2.11
C MET A 44 -13.26 13.12 -3.08
N PRO A 45 -12.14 13.48 -3.74
CA PRO A 45 -11.38 12.54 -4.56
C PRO A 45 -10.87 11.34 -3.76
N TYR A 46 -10.40 11.57 -2.53
CA TYR A 46 -9.89 10.51 -1.67
C TYR A 46 -11.01 9.51 -1.29
N ALA A 47 -12.17 10.03 -0.88
CA ALA A 47 -13.34 9.21 -0.57
C ALA A 47 -13.85 8.46 -1.81
N LEU A 48 -13.90 9.11 -2.96
CA LEU A 48 -14.30 8.49 -4.22
C LEU A 48 -13.36 7.34 -4.61
N LEU A 49 -12.04 7.57 -4.58
CA LEU A 49 -11.05 6.54 -4.90
C LEU A 49 -11.12 5.35 -3.94
N ASN A 50 -11.26 5.59 -2.62
CA ASN A 50 -11.47 4.52 -1.65
C ASN A 50 -12.80 3.79 -1.85
N GLY A 51 -13.84 4.50 -2.31
CA GLY A 51 -15.12 3.93 -2.69
C GLY A 51 -15.00 2.97 -3.88
N LEU A 52 -14.29 3.39 -4.93
CA LEU A 52 -14.00 2.57 -6.10
C LEU A 52 -13.11 1.37 -5.73
N GLU A 53 -12.10 1.57 -4.89
CA GLU A 53 -11.23 0.50 -4.40
C GLU A 53 -12.01 -0.55 -3.61
N ALA A 54 -12.86 -0.10 -2.67
CA ALA A 54 -13.77 -0.99 -1.95
C ALA A 54 -14.73 -1.73 -2.89
N TRP A 55 -15.30 -1.04 -3.87
CA TRP A 55 -16.19 -1.66 -4.84
C TRP A 55 -15.47 -2.75 -5.66
N ALA A 56 -14.27 -2.46 -6.17
CA ALA A 56 -13.45 -3.41 -6.91
C ALA A 56 -13.04 -4.62 -6.05
N TRP A 57 -12.68 -4.39 -4.78
CA TRP A 57 -12.41 -5.50 -3.85
C TRP A 57 -13.65 -6.37 -3.63
N GLY A 58 -14.82 -5.75 -3.56
CA GLY A 58 -16.09 -6.45 -3.37
C GLY A 58 -16.45 -7.38 -4.52
N LEU A 59 -15.90 -7.17 -5.72
CA LEU A 59 -16.07 -8.06 -6.88
C LEU A 59 -15.25 -9.36 -6.75
N LEU A 60 -14.17 -9.35 -5.94
CA LEU A 60 -13.33 -10.53 -5.71
C LEU A 60 -13.92 -11.52 -4.70
N LEU A 61 -14.88 -11.06 -3.90
CA LEU A 61 -15.62 -11.93 -2.99
C LEU A 61 -16.61 -12.74 -3.84
N VAL A 62 -16.53 -14.06 -3.78
CA VAL A 62 -17.33 -14.97 -4.60
C VAL A 62 -18.42 -15.61 -3.74
N SER A 63 -18.14 -15.90 -2.47
CA SER A 63 -19.11 -16.56 -1.60
C SER A 63 -20.25 -15.62 -1.21
N PRO A 64 -21.52 -16.08 -1.29
CA PRO A 64 -22.66 -15.34 -0.75
C PRO A 64 -22.64 -15.26 0.79
N GLN A 65 -22.03 -16.25 1.43
CA GLN A 65 -21.96 -16.37 2.89
C GLN A 65 -20.96 -15.37 3.46
N GLY A 66 -21.42 -14.56 4.43
CA GLY A 66 -20.57 -13.58 5.09
C GLY A 66 -20.11 -12.41 4.21
N ARG A 67 -20.71 -12.21 3.03
CA ARG A 67 -20.33 -11.12 2.13
C ARG A 67 -20.67 -9.77 2.78
N PRO A 68 -19.68 -8.92 3.08
CA PRO A 68 -19.92 -7.64 3.73
C PRO A 68 -20.70 -6.70 2.80
N GLY A 69 -21.62 -5.91 3.37
CA GLY A 69 -22.28 -4.85 2.64
C GLY A 69 -21.28 -3.80 2.12
N ARG A 70 -21.62 -3.11 1.02
CA ARG A 70 -20.73 -2.14 0.35
C ARG A 70 -20.18 -1.06 1.29
N GLY A 71 -21.01 -0.55 2.21
CA GLY A 71 -20.59 0.42 3.22
C GLY A 71 -19.57 -0.16 4.23
N ARG A 72 -19.77 -1.41 4.68
CA ARG A 72 -18.81 -2.08 5.57
C ARG A 72 -17.47 -2.29 4.86
N LEU A 73 -17.50 -2.64 3.58
CA LEU A 73 -16.31 -2.83 2.78
C LEU A 73 -15.54 -1.51 2.59
N PHE A 74 -16.25 -0.40 2.35
CA PHE A 74 -15.65 0.93 2.30
C PHE A 74 -14.90 1.29 3.60
N TRP A 75 -15.55 1.16 4.76
CA TRP A 75 -14.90 1.42 6.05
C TRP A 75 -13.76 0.46 6.35
N LEU A 76 -13.85 -0.80 5.89
CA LEU A 76 -12.79 -1.77 6.03
C LEU A 76 -11.57 -1.43 5.15
N THR A 77 -11.79 -0.96 3.92
CA THR A 77 -10.74 -0.43 3.06
C THR A 77 -10.08 0.77 3.73
N LEU A 78 -10.86 1.75 4.17
CA LEU A 78 -10.34 2.99 4.78
C LEU A 78 -9.54 2.70 6.07
N SER A 79 -10.05 1.84 6.95
CA SER A 79 -9.35 1.47 8.18
C SER A 79 -8.08 0.66 7.91
N GLY A 80 -8.08 -0.24 6.94
CA GLY A 80 -6.86 -0.94 6.54
C GLY A 80 -5.82 0.02 5.92
N GLU A 81 -6.26 1.04 5.20
CA GLU A 81 -5.35 2.05 4.64
C GLU A 81 -4.73 2.91 5.75
N ALA A 82 -5.55 3.33 6.72
CA ALA A 82 -5.06 4.03 7.91
C ALA A 82 -4.01 3.20 8.66
N VAL A 83 -4.25 1.91 8.87
CA VAL A 83 -3.25 1.01 9.47
C VAL A 83 -1.96 1.02 8.64
N ASN A 84 -2.05 0.90 7.32
CA ASN A 84 -0.87 0.95 6.44
C ASN A 84 -0.12 2.28 6.49
N THR A 85 -0.82 3.40 6.67
CA THR A 85 -0.20 4.72 6.80
C THR A 85 0.46 4.92 8.17
N PHE A 86 -0.18 4.48 9.26
CA PHE A 86 0.32 4.72 10.62
C PHE A 86 1.30 3.66 11.12
N THR A 87 1.27 2.45 10.56
CA THR A 87 2.15 1.37 10.98
C THR A 87 3.34 1.23 10.03
N PRO A 88 4.59 1.13 10.53
CA PRO A 88 5.78 0.94 9.72
C PRO A 88 5.94 -0.52 9.28
N THR A 89 4.86 -1.13 8.76
CA THR A 89 4.83 -2.52 8.31
C THR A 89 4.94 -2.66 6.80
N ALA A 90 5.46 -1.64 6.11
CA ALA A 90 5.59 -1.59 4.65
C ALA A 90 4.30 -1.95 3.88
N GLY A 91 3.13 -1.59 4.44
CA GLY A 91 1.83 -1.86 3.81
C GLY A 91 1.22 -3.25 4.07
N VAL A 92 1.90 -4.14 4.79
CA VAL A 92 1.42 -5.51 5.06
C VAL A 92 0.44 -5.57 6.23
N GLY A 93 0.59 -4.70 7.23
CA GLY A 93 -0.23 -4.69 8.45
C GLY A 93 -1.72 -4.43 8.19
N GLY A 94 -2.03 -3.50 7.30
CA GLY A 94 -3.40 -3.18 6.88
C GLY A 94 -4.04 -4.29 6.06
N GLU A 95 -3.25 -5.04 5.28
CA GLU A 95 -3.72 -6.20 4.50
C GLU A 95 -4.09 -7.36 5.42
N ALA A 96 -3.21 -7.70 6.38
CA ALA A 96 -3.49 -8.69 7.42
C ALA A 96 -4.73 -8.32 8.25
N TYR A 97 -4.86 -7.03 8.60
CA TYR A 97 -6.04 -6.51 9.28
C TYR A 97 -7.33 -6.67 8.46
N ARG A 98 -7.31 -6.36 7.16
CA ARG A 98 -8.45 -6.53 6.25
C ARG A 98 -8.88 -7.99 6.16
N ALA A 99 -7.94 -8.92 5.98
CA ALA A 99 -8.23 -10.36 5.94
C ALA A 99 -8.84 -10.85 7.26
N ALA A 100 -8.24 -10.49 8.40
CA ALA A 100 -8.73 -10.87 9.72
C ALA A 100 -10.14 -10.36 10.03
N ARG A 101 -10.43 -9.10 9.69
CA ARG A 101 -11.76 -8.50 9.92
C ARG A 101 -12.83 -9.01 8.96
N LEU A 102 -12.44 -9.38 7.75
CA LEU A 102 -13.32 -10.00 6.78
C LEU A 102 -13.69 -11.43 7.23
N ALA A 103 -12.70 -12.21 7.67
CA ALA A 103 -12.92 -13.55 8.21
C ALA A 103 -13.78 -13.54 9.49
N ALA A 104 -13.51 -12.63 10.43
CA ALA A 104 -14.35 -12.41 11.60
C ALA A 104 -15.78 -11.95 11.25
N GLY A 105 -15.99 -11.49 10.01
CA GLY A 105 -17.30 -11.14 9.46
C GLY A 105 -18.10 -12.29 8.87
N GLY A 106 -17.54 -13.51 8.85
CA GLY A 106 -18.18 -14.70 8.31
C GLY A 106 -17.72 -15.12 6.92
N THR A 107 -16.76 -14.41 6.31
CA THR A 107 -16.12 -14.86 5.06
C THR A 107 -15.13 -15.99 5.38
N PRO A 108 -15.04 -17.06 4.58
CA PRO A 108 -14.01 -18.10 4.76
C PRO A 108 -12.60 -17.50 4.79
N TRP A 109 -11.71 -18.05 5.61
CA TRP A 109 -10.35 -17.51 5.78
C TRP A 109 -9.56 -17.55 4.47
N GLU A 110 -9.68 -18.63 3.70
CA GLU A 110 -9.00 -18.81 2.42
C GLU A 110 -9.44 -17.76 1.40
N GLU A 111 -10.74 -17.48 1.34
CA GLU A 111 -11.29 -16.44 0.45
C GLU A 111 -10.88 -15.04 0.92
N ALA A 112 -10.89 -14.79 2.22
CA ALA A 112 -10.52 -13.49 2.78
C ALA A 112 -9.05 -13.15 2.49
N THR A 113 -8.12 -14.10 2.69
CA THR A 113 -6.70 -13.90 2.38
C THR A 113 -6.44 -13.82 0.89
N ALA A 114 -7.00 -14.74 0.10
CA ALA A 114 -6.83 -14.74 -1.36
C ALA A 114 -7.35 -13.43 -1.98
N SER A 115 -8.53 -12.95 -1.55
CA SER A 115 -9.10 -11.70 -2.07
C SER A 115 -8.19 -10.49 -1.80
N VAL A 116 -7.56 -10.41 -0.62
CA VAL A 116 -6.66 -9.30 -0.27
C VAL A 116 -5.37 -9.35 -1.08
N VAL A 117 -4.80 -10.54 -1.28
CA VAL A 117 -3.57 -10.73 -2.08
C VAL A 117 -3.84 -10.38 -3.55
N ILE A 118 -4.91 -10.91 -4.14
CA ILE A 118 -5.31 -10.62 -5.52
C ILE A 118 -5.58 -9.12 -5.68
N HIS A 119 -6.31 -8.52 -4.73
CA HIS A 119 -6.60 -7.10 -4.75
C HIS A 119 -5.33 -6.24 -4.72
N LYS A 120 -4.35 -6.60 -3.86
CA LYS A 120 -3.06 -5.91 -3.80
C LYS A 120 -2.26 -6.07 -5.09
N GLY A 121 -2.25 -7.27 -5.67
CA GLY A 121 -1.63 -7.54 -6.96
C GLY A 121 -2.21 -6.66 -8.07
N MET A 122 -3.54 -6.56 -8.14
CA MET A 122 -4.23 -5.65 -9.08
C MET A 122 -3.86 -4.19 -8.82
N LYS A 123 -3.81 -3.74 -7.56
CA LYS A 123 -3.42 -2.36 -7.22
C LYS A 123 -2.01 -2.03 -7.72
N VAL A 124 -1.06 -2.94 -7.54
CA VAL A 124 0.31 -2.77 -8.07
C VAL A 124 0.31 -2.75 -9.59
N LEU A 125 -0.41 -3.67 -10.25
CA LEU A 125 -0.51 -3.68 -11.71
C LEU A 125 -1.12 -2.39 -12.26
N SER A 126 -2.20 -1.90 -11.66
CA SER A 126 -2.83 -0.63 -12.00
C SER A 126 -1.86 0.54 -11.81
N MET A 127 -1.03 0.53 -10.77
CA MET A 127 -0.01 1.56 -10.55
C MET A 127 1.06 1.54 -11.65
N VAL A 128 1.53 0.35 -12.05
CA VAL A 128 2.49 0.21 -13.17
C VAL A 128 1.87 0.74 -14.47
N LEU A 129 0.64 0.35 -14.78
CA LEU A 129 -0.07 0.85 -15.97
C LEU A 129 -0.27 2.36 -15.93
N TYR A 130 -0.64 2.91 -14.78
CA TYR A 130 -0.79 4.35 -14.58
C TYR A 130 0.51 5.11 -14.86
N ILE A 131 1.64 4.62 -14.34
CA ILE A 131 2.96 5.19 -14.60
C ILE A 131 3.29 5.13 -16.10
N CYS A 132 3.07 3.97 -16.75
CA CYS A 132 3.33 3.81 -18.18
C CYS A 132 2.49 4.77 -19.05
N VAL A 133 1.19 4.91 -18.75
CA VAL A 133 0.30 5.83 -19.47
C VAL A 133 0.71 7.28 -19.23
N GLY A 134 0.98 7.66 -17.97
CA GLY A 134 1.44 9.01 -17.64
C GLY A 134 2.73 9.37 -18.37
N LEU A 135 3.67 8.43 -18.46
CA LEU A 135 4.92 8.61 -19.19
C LEU A 135 4.73 8.72 -20.70
N ALA A 136 3.82 7.91 -21.27
CA ALA A 136 3.49 7.98 -22.69
C ALA A 136 2.82 9.31 -23.07
N LEU A 137 2.03 9.89 -22.15
CA LEU A 137 1.33 11.16 -22.36
C LEU A 137 2.20 12.39 -22.05
N ALA A 138 3.22 12.26 -21.19
CA ALA A 138 4.08 13.36 -20.77
C ALA A 138 4.69 14.19 -21.92
N PRO A 139 5.22 13.62 -23.03
CA PRO A 139 5.72 14.40 -24.17
C PRO A 139 4.69 15.34 -24.79
N PHE A 140 3.41 14.93 -24.79
CA PHE A 140 2.32 15.68 -25.43
C PHE A 140 1.75 16.77 -24.52
N LEU A 141 1.75 16.52 -23.20
CA LEU A 141 1.19 17.44 -22.20
C LEU A 141 2.21 18.46 -21.68
N LEU A 142 3.51 18.16 -21.74
CA LEU A 142 4.59 18.99 -21.23
C LEU A 142 5.63 19.31 -22.33
N PRO A 143 5.24 20.04 -23.39
CA PRO A 143 6.18 20.45 -24.44
C PRO A 143 7.27 21.36 -23.85
N GLY A 144 8.53 20.91 -23.90
CA GLY A 144 9.69 21.62 -23.36
C GLY A 144 10.45 20.91 -22.24
N ALA A 145 9.92 19.80 -21.71
CA ALA A 145 10.55 19.03 -20.63
C ALA A 145 11.64 18.03 -21.11
N GLY A 146 12.27 18.24 -22.27
CA GLY A 146 13.18 17.27 -22.92
C GLY A 146 14.27 16.68 -22.03
N PRO A 147 15.06 17.49 -21.29
CA PRO A 147 16.08 16.99 -20.37
C PRO A 147 15.50 16.23 -19.16
N LEU A 148 14.32 16.64 -18.68
CA LEU A 148 13.63 16.04 -17.54
C LEU A 148 12.96 14.71 -17.91
N MET A 149 12.53 14.56 -19.17
CA MET A 149 11.89 13.34 -19.67
C MET A 149 12.80 12.12 -19.55
N GLY A 150 14.11 12.24 -19.78
CA GLY A 150 15.05 11.11 -19.62
C GLY A 150 15.14 10.61 -18.17
N MET A 151 15.11 11.51 -17.20
CA MET A 151 15.07 11.13 -15.77
C MET A 151 13.71 10.56 -15.37
N LEU A 152 12.62 11.15 -15.87
CA LEU A 152 11.26 10.66 -15.60
C LEU A 152 11.03 9.27 -16.19
N THR A 153 11.51 9.00 -17.41
CA THR A 153 11.39 7.67 -18.03
C THR A 153 12.21 6.63 -17.27
N LEU A 154 13.41 6.96 -16.83
CA LEU A 154 14.27 6.04 -16.08
C LEU A 154 13.73 5.76 -14.67
N GLY A 155 13.23 6.78 -13.98
CA GLY A 155 12.53 6.63 -12.70
C GLY A 155 11.25 5.81 -12.83
N ALA A 156 10.45 6.07 -13.86
CA ALA A 156 9.25 5.32 -14.18
C ALA A 156 9.57 3.85 -14.54
N ALA A 157 10.63 3.60 -15.29
CA ALA A 157 11.07 2.24 -15.63
C ALA A 157 11.56 1.46 -14.40
N LEU A 158 12.29 2.11 -13.48
CA LEU A 158 12.70 1.49 -12.21
C LEU A 158 11.50 1.15 -11.32
N LEU A 159 10.56 2.08 -11.16
CA LEU A 159 9.36 1.87 -10.33
C LEU A 159 8.41 0.86 -10.97
N GLY A 160 8.15 0.99 -12.27
CA GLY A 160 7.31 0.09 -13.05
C GLY A 160 7.90 -1.32 -13.13
N GLY A 161 9.20 -1.42 -13.39
CA GLY A 161 9.95 -2.68 -13.40
C GLY A 161 10.00 -3.33 -12.02
N GLY A 162 10.20 -2.56 -10.95
CA GLY A 162 10.13 -3.04 -9.58
C GLY A 162 8.74 -3.55 -9.21
N GLY A 163 7.68 -2.82 -9.58
CA GLY A 163 6.29 -3.24 -9.37
C GLY A 163 5.93 -4.51 -10.15
N LEU A 164 6.36 -4.60 -11.42
CA LEU A 164 6.15 -5.80 -12.24
C LEU A 164 6.93 -6.99 -11.70
N ALA A 165 8.20 -6.81 -11.31
CA ALA A 165 8.99 -7.83 -10.66
C ALA A 165 8.30 -8.30 -9.36
N PHE A 166 7.77 -7.38 -8.56
CA PHE A 166 7.02 -7.72 -7.35
C PHE A 166 5.76 -8.55 -7.64
N VAL A 167 4.99 -8.22 -8.69
CA VAL A 167 3.82 -9.02 -9.12
C VAL A 167 4.24 -10.41 -9.61
N LEU A 168 5.31 -10.50 -10.41
CA LEU A 168 5.84 -11.77 -10.92
C LEU A 168 6.45 -12.64 -9.80
N LEU A 169 7.00 -12.01 -8.76
CA LEU A 169 7.52 -12.68 -7.57
C LEU A 169 6.42 -13.10 -6.59
N GLN A 170 5.29 -12.39 -6.53
CA GLN A 170 4.12 -12.78 -5.73
C GLN A 170 3.50 -14.10 -6.20
N GLY A 171 3.53 -14.40 -7.51
CA GLY A 171 3.02 -15.67 -8.05
C GLY A 171 3.94 -16.89 -7.84
N ARG A 172 5.03 -16.77 -7.06
CA ARG A 172 6.03 -17.83 -6.86
C ARG A 172 6.52 -17.88 -5.39
N GLU A 173 5.67 -18.42 -4.50
CA GLU A 173 5.96 -18.73 -3.09
C GLU A 173 6.98 -17.78 -2.40
N PRO A 174 6.63 -16.50 -2.23
CA PRO A 174 7.54 -15.50 -1.68
C PRO A 174 7.96 -15.83 -0.24
N CYS A 175 7.11 -16.47 0.57
CA CYS A 175 7.47 -16.93 1.92
C CYS A 175 8.46 -18.10 1.88
N GLY A 176 8.21 -19.14 1.08
CA GLY A 176 9.13 -20.27 0.93
C GLY A 176 10.51 -19.87 0.37
N ARG A 177 10.58 -18.89 -0.53
CA ARG A 177 11.85 -18.44 -1.12
C ARG A 177 12.63 -17.50 -0.21
N SER A 178 11.95 -16.62 0.53
CA SER A 178 12.59 -15.76 1.52
C SER A 178 13.12 -16.56 2.70
N LEU A 179 12.42 -17.61 3.17
CA LEU A 179 12.93 -18.54 4.19
C LEU A 179 14.20 -19.26 3.73
N ARG A 180 14.19 -19.79 2.50
CA ARG A 180 15.36 -20.45 1.88
C ARG A 180 16.55 -19.49 1.67
N LEU A 181 16.29 -18.22 1.35
CA LEU A 181 17.33 -17.20 1.25
C LEU A 181 17.90 -16.83 2.63
N LEU A 182 17.03 -16.70 3.64
CA LEU A 182 17.41 -16.39 5.03
C LEU A 182 18.21 -17.54 5.67
N GLU A 183 17.88 -18.78 5.31
CA GLU A 183 18.63 -19.97 5.69
C GLU A 183 20.00 -20.01 5.02
N LYS A 184 20.09 -19.64 3.74
CA LYS A 184 21.36 -19.51 3.01
C LYS A 184 22.27 -18.41 3.57
N ILE A 185 21.69 -17.38 4.19
CA ILE A 185 22.41 -16.26 4.83
C ILE A 185 22.64 -16.51 6.34
N ARG A 186 22.26 -17.69 6.89
CA ARG A 186 22.42 -18.06 8.33
C ARG A 186 21.75 -17.13 9.34
N LEU A 187 20.89 -16.20 8.90
CA LEU A 187 20.18 -15.24 9.77
C LEU A 187 18.81 -15.75 10.23
N CYS A 188 18.51 -17.03 10.05
CA CYS A 188 17.19 -17.57 10.34
C CYS A 188 16.98 -17.81 11.86
N PRO A 189 16.08 -17.07 12.54
CA PRO A 189 15.79 -17.31 13.94
C PRO A 189 14.92 -18.58 14.12
N PRO A 190 15.14 -19.36 15.19
CA PRO A 190 14.48 -20.66 15.39
C PRO A 190 12.94 -20.57 15.50
N SER A 191 12.41 -19.40 15.84
CA SER A 191 10.97 -19.13 15.91
C SER A 191 10.25 -19.09 14.55
N LEU A 192 10.97 -18.86 13.43
CA LEU A 192 10.39 -18.90 12.09
C LEU A 192 10.32 -20.33 11.52
N LYS A 193 11.29 -21.21 11.85
CA LYS A 193 11.24 -22.64 11.46
C LYS A 193 10.05 -23.38 12.06
N ALA A 194 9.65 -23.03 13.28
CA ALA A 194 8.47 -23.63 13.92
C ALA A 194 7.13 -23.28 13.22
N LYS A 195 7.11 -22.26 12.34
CA LYS A 195 5.91 -21.82 11.61
C LYS A 195 5.95 -22.14 10.11
N GLU A 196 6.97 -22.88 9.66
CA GLU A 196 7.17 -23.24 8.25
C GLU A 196 5.99 -24.05 7.67
N SER A 197 5.42 -24.97 8.47
CA SER A 197 4.23 -25.74 8.09
C SER A 197 2.97 -24.89 7.94
N HIS A 198 2.82 -23.84 8.76
CA HIS A 198 1.67 -22.93 8.71
C HIS A 198 1.82 -21.88 7.59
N LEU A 199 3.05 -21.56 7.19
CA LEU A 199 3.35 -20.71 6.03
C LEU A 199 3.20 -21.48 4.71
N ALA A 200 3.57 -22.76 4.68
CA ALA A 200 3.36 -23.63 3.53
C ALA A 200 1.86 -23.85 3.22
N GLN A 201 0.99 -23.84 4.23
CA GLN A 201 -0.46 -23.86 4.03
C GLN A 201 -1.06 -22.52 3.56
N LEU A 202 -0.34 -21.41 3.71
CA LEU A 202 -0.75 -20.09 3.20
C LEU A 202 -0.31 -19.87 1.74
N ASP A 203 0.72 -20.58 1.29
CA ASP A 203 1.30 -20.51 -0.07
C ASP A 203 0.67 -21.54 -1.05
N ALA A 204 -0.08 -22.53 -0.56
CA ALA A 204 -0.77 -23.57 -1.36
C ALA A 204 -2.20 -23.15 -1.77
#